data_AF-A0A1F4F464-F1
#
_entry.id   AF-A0A1F4F464-F1
#
_cell.length_a   1.000
_cell.length_b   1.000
_cell.length_c   1.000
_cell.angle_alpha   90.00
_cell.angle_beta   90.00
_cell.angle_gamma   90.00
#
_symmetry.space_group_name_H-M   'P 1'
#
loop_
_entity.id
_entity.type
_entity.pdbx_description
1 polymer ?
#
loop_
_entity_poly.entity_id
_entity_poly.type
_entity_poly.pdbx_seq_one_letter_code
_entity_poly.pdbx_strand_id
1 'polypeptide(L)' 'MKRILVFIALAALAAAGCSELEQSAAYKDGKYRGKPDTRPWDNAPLAYGSSTWTKSDHASWENQMKARHEGQNEHRRIGH' A
#
# COMPACT_ATOMS: atom_id res chain seq x y z
N MET A 1 -4.51 46.87 28.49
CA MET A 1 -4.11 45.66 29.24
C MET A 1 -4.88 44.42 28.79
N LYS A 2 -6.13 44.17 29.23
CA LYS A 2 -6.90 42.95 28.87
C LYS A 2 -7.09 42.72 27.36
N ARG A 3 -7.41 43.76 26.58
CA ARG A 3 -7.58 43.65 25.12
C ARG A 3 -6.29 43.27 24.39
N ILE A 4 -5.14 43.78 24.86
CA ILE A 4 -3.82 43.50 24.29
C ILE A 4 -3.44 42.03 24.54
N LEU A 5 -3.75 41.49 25.73
CA LEU A 5 -3.52 40.09 26.05
C LEU A 5 -4.33 39.13 25.16
N VAL A 6 -5.57 39.51 24.79
CA VAL A 6 -6.40 38.72 23.88
C VAL A 6 -5.80 38.67 22.47
N PHE A 7 -5.28 39.80 21.97
CA PHE A 7 -4.63 39.83 20.65
C PHE A 7 -3.34 39.01 20.61
N ILE A 8 -2.54 39.04 21.68
CA ILE A 8 -1.32 38.23 21.78
C ILE A 8 -1.65 36.73 21.79
N ALA A 9 -2.69 36.32 22.52
CA ALA A 9 -3.12 34.93 22.56
C ALA A 9 -3.61 34.43 21.19
N LEU A 10 -4.38 35.26 20.46
CA LEU A 10 -4.85 34.91 19.11
C LEU A 10 -3.70 34.76 18.12
N ALA A 11 -2.69 35.62 18.18
CA ALA A 11 -1.52 35.56 17.31
C ALA A 11 -0.70 34.29 17.55
N ALA A 12 -0.55 33.85 18.81
CA ALA A 12 0.15 32.61 19.14
C ALA A 12 -0.58 31.36 18.62
N LEU A 13 -1.91 31.33 18.70
CA LEU A 13 -2.73 30.24 18.17
C LEU A 13 -2.68 30.16 16.64
N ALA A 14 -2.65 31.30 15.94
CA ALA A 14 -2.52 31.35 14.49
C ALA A 14 -1.15 30.84 14.00
N ALA A 15 -0.08 31.06 14.77
CA ALA A 15 1.26 30.59 14.44
C ALA A 15 1.46 29.07 14.65
N ALA A 16 0.62 28.42 15.46
CA ALA A 16 0.69 26.97 15.70
C ALA A 16 0.25 26.11 14.50
N GLY A 17 -0.34 26.71 13.46
CA GLY A 17 -0.70 26.00 12.23
C GLY A 17 0.48 25.49 11.40
N CYS A 18 1.70 26.03 11.62
CA CYS A 18 2.91 25.61 10.90
C CYS A 18 3.76 24.56 11.65
N SER A 19 3.31 24.06 12.81
CA SER A 19 4.06 23.06 13.57
C SER A 19 3.63 21.63 13.25
N GLU A 20 3.09 21.37 12.06
CA GLU A 20 2.84 19.99 11.65
C GLU A 20 4.17 19.26 11.55
N LEU A 21 4.29 18.14 12.26
CA LEU A 21 5.38 17.22 12.02
C LEU A 21 5.19 16.67 10.61
N GLU A 22 6.28 16.56 9.87
CA GLU A 22 6.25 15.98 8.54
C GLU A 22 5.60 14.60 8.63
N GLN A 23 4.49 14.39 7.89
CA GLN A 23 3.85 13.08 7.74
C GLN A 23 4.71 12.14 6.86
N SER A 24 5.98 12.46 6.65
CA SER A 24 6.92 11.49 6.14
C SER A 24 7.17 10.49 7.27
N ALA A 25 7.05 9.21 6.93
CA ALA A 25 7.48 8.16 7.83
C ALA A 25 8.90 8.56 8.31
N ALA A 26 9.20 8.52 9.62
CA ALA A 26 10.50 8.88 10.21
C ALA A 26 11.72 8.34 9.42
N TYR A 27 12.33 9.17 8.57
CA TYR A 27 13.37 8.78 7.62
C TYR A 27 14.55 8.14 8.36
N LYS A 28 14.81 6.85 8.09
CA LYS A 28 16.02 6.14 8.53
C LYS A 28 16.77 5.73 7.28
N ASP A 29 17.90 6.36 7.05
CA ASP A 29 18.78 6.09 5.91
C ASP A 29 19.11 4.59 5.80
N GLY A 30 19.02 4.06 4.57
CA GLY A 30 19.57 2.76 4.20
C GLY A 30 18.71 1.53 4.51
N LYS A 31 17.44 1.66 4.93
CA LYS A 31 16.54 0.50 5.12
C LYS A 31 15.22 0.66 4.36
N TYR A 32 14.77 -0.41 3.71
CA TYR A 32 13.41 -0.50 3.18
C TYR A 32 12.41 -0.39 4.35
N ARG A 33 11.48 0.56 4.27
CA ARG A 33 10.49 0.86 5.32
C ARG A 33 9.07 0.46 4.94
N GLY A 34 8.89 -0.12 3.76
CA GLY A 34 7.67 -0.81 3.38
C GLY A 34 7.48 -2.06 4.23
N LYS A 35 6.26 -2.62 4.19
CA LYS A 35 6.02 -3.96 4.72
C LYS A 35 7.01 -4.92 4.03
N PRO A 36 7.75 -5.76 4.76
CA PRO A 36 8.69 -6.69 4.14
C PRO A 36 8.01 -7.46 3.02
N ASP A 37 8.65 -7.49 1.84
CA ASP A 37 8.11 -8.21 0.70
C ASP A 37 8.07 -9.70 1.06
N THR A 38 6.89 -10.30 0.94
CA THR A 38 6.71 -11.74 1.06
C THR A 38 6.59 -12.34 -0.33
N ARG A 39 6.80 -13.65 -0.45
CA ARG A 39 6.55 -14.32 -1.73
C ARG A 39 5.07 -14.14 -2.11
N PRO A 40 4.73 -14.04 -3.40
CA PRO A 40 3.35 -13.82 -3.83
C PRO A 40 2.35 -14.84 -3.26
N TRP A 41 2.73 -16.12 -3.20
CA TRP A 41 1.93 -17.22 -2.67
C TRP A 41 1.85 -17.26 -1.14
N ASP A 42 2.59 -16.43 -0.41
CA ASP A 42 2.48 -16.35 1.05
C ASP A 42 1.36 -15.41 1.51
N ASN A 43 0.76 -14.65 0.58
CA ASN A 43 -0.42 -13.85 0.87
C ASN A 43 -1.69 -14.72 0.89
N ALA A 44 -2.77 -14.21 1.48
CA ALA A 44 -4.07 -14.85 1.28
C ALA A 44 -4.51 -14.64 -0.19
N PRO A 45 -5.17 -15.63 -0.81
CA PRO A 45 -5.87 -15.40 -2.07
C PRO A 45 -6.83 -14.23 -1.95
N LEU A 46 -7.00 -13.47 -3.02
CA LEU A 46 -7.98 -12.38 -3.03
C LEU A 46 -9.37 -12.94 -2.68
N ALA A 47 -10.03 -12.31 -1.71
CA ALA A 47 -11.38 -12.70 -1.27
C ALA A 47 -12.45 -12.48 -2.35
N TYR A 48 -12.11 -11.71 -3.39
CA TYR A 48 -12.93 -11.48 -4.56
C TYR A 48 -12.26 -12.08 -5.81
N GLY A 49 -13.07 -12.52 -6.76
CA GLY A 49 -12.61 -13.22 -7.96
C GLY A 49 -12.47 -14.73 -7.78
N SER A 50 -12.02 -15.40 -8.84
CA SER A 50 -11.94 -16.86 -8.95
C SER A 50 -10.56 -17.40 -8.56
N SER A 51 -10.09 -17.05 -7.36
CA SER A 51 -8.81 -17.58 -6.89
C SER A 51 -8.90 -19.06 -6.49
N THR A 52 -7.99 -19.90 -6.98
CA THR A 52 -8.00 -21.37 -6.80
C THR A 52 -6.79 -21.91 -6.02
N TRP A 53 -5.86 -21.04 -5.63
CA TRP A 53 -4.68 -21.41 -4.85
C TRP A 53 -4.91 -21.18 -3.36
N THR A 54 -4.11 -21.82 -2.52
CA THR A 54 -4.16 -21.67 -1.06
C THR A 54 -2.89 -21.00 -0.53
N LYS A 55 -3.00 -20.29 0.59
CA LYS A 55 -1.86 -19.59 1.20
C LYS A 55 -0.70 -20.57 1.45
N SER A 56 0.50 -20.16 1.10
CA SER A 56 1.77 -20.90 1.19
C SER A 56 1.91 -22.09 0.22
N ASP A 57 0.94 -22.34 -0.65
CA ASP A 57 1.06 -23.33 -1.73
C ASP A 57 1.57 -22.68 -3.02
N HIS A 58 2.87 -22.77 -3.22
CA HIS A 58 3.55 -22.28 -4.41
C HIS A 58 3.06 -22.96 -5.70
N ALA A 59 2.76 -24.26 -5.66
CA ALA A 59 2.42 -25.02 -6.84
C ALA A 59 1.03 -24.65 -7.38
N SER A 60 0.03 -24.51 -6.50
CA SER A 60 -1.30 -24.05 -6.94
C SER A 60 -1.30 -22.59 -7.39
N TRP A 61 -0.46 -21.74 -6.76
CA TRP A 61 -0.27 -20.35 -7.21
C TRP A 61 0.31 -20.30 -8.63
N GLU A 62 1.39 -21.04 -8.90
CA GLU A 62 2.02 -21.15 -10.23
C GLU A 62 1.05 -21.66 -11.29
N ASN A 63 0.30 -22.72 -10.98
CA ASN A 63 -0.69 -23.28 -11.90
C ASN A 63 -1.78 -22.25 -12.25
N GLN A 64 -2.23 -21.47 -11.26
CA GLN A 64 -3.16 -20.38 -11.53
C GLN A 64 -2.55 -19.28 -12.41
N MET A 65 -1.29 -18.87 -12.17
CA MET A 65 -0.63 -17.85 -12.98
C MET A 65 -0.54 -18.29 -14.44
N LYS A 66 -0.15 -19.54 -14.68
CA LYS A 66 -0.13 -20.13 -16.03
C LYS A 66 -1.51 -20.08 -16.68
N ALA A 67 -2.55 -20.53 -15.99
CA ALA A 67 -3.92 -20.47 -16.51
C ALA A 67 -4.36 -19.05 -16.87
N ARG A 68 -3.96 -18.04 -16.08
CA ARG A 68 -4.23 -16.62 -16.39
C ARG A 68 -3.48 -16.17 -17.64
N HIS A 69 -2.18 -16.43 -17.75
CA HIS A 69 -1.39 -16.06 -18.93
C HIS A 69 -1.97 -16.65 -20.20
N GLU A 70 -2.32 -17.93 -20.15
CA GLU A 70 -2.94 -18.64 -21.26
C GLU A 70 -4.31 -18.06 -21.65
N GLY A 71 -5.12 -17.63 -20.68
CA GLY A 71 -6.40 -16.98 -20.94
C GLY A 71 -6.27 -15.58 -21.56
N GLN A 72 -5.09 -14.97 -21.49
CA GLN A 72 -4.75 -13.70 -22.15
C GLN A 72 -3.94 -13.88 -23.44
N ASN A 73 -3.59 -15.12 -23.79
CA ASN A 73 -2.86 -15.42 -25.00
C ASN A 73 -3.79 -15.33 -26.22
N GLU A 74 -3.58 -14.30 -27.06
CA GLU A 74 -4.47 -14.06 -28.21
C GLU A 74 -4.40 -15.20 -29.24
N HIS A 75 -3.24 -15.83 -29.44
CA HIS A 75 -3.12 -16.99 -30.34
C HIS A 75 -4.11 -18.11 -29.95
N ARG A 76 -4.29 -18.34 -28.65
CA ARG A 76 -5.30 -19.28 -28.12
C ARG A 76 -6.72 -18.74 -28.15
N ARG A 77 -6.92 -17.43 -27.93
CA ARG A 77 -8.27 -16.83 -27.90
C ARG A 77 -8.92 -16.75 -29.27
N ILE A 78 -8.13 -16.44 -30.31
CA ILE A 78 -8.64 -16.20 -31.66
C ILE A 78 -8.34 -17.34 -32.64
N GLY A 79 -7.61 -18.37 -32.21
CA GLY A 79 -7.43 -19.62 -32.95
C GLY A 79 -6.63 -19.46 -34.24
N HIS A 80 -5.44 -18.86 -34.14
CA HIS A 80 -4.49 -18.83 -35.26
C HIS A 80 -3.67 -20.12 -35.35
#